data_AF-A0A2V6TKR1-F1
#
_entry.id   AF-A0A2V6TKR1-F1
#
_cell.length_a   1.000
_cell.length_b   1.000
_cell.length_c   1.000
_cell.angle_alpha   90.00
_cell.angle_beta   90.00
_cell.angle_gamma   90.00
#
_symmetry.space_group_name_H-M   'P 1'
#
loop_
_entity.id
_entity.type
_entity.pdbx_description
1 polymer ?
#
loop_
_entity_poly.entity_id
_entity_poly.type
_entity_poly.pdbx_seq_one_letter_code
_entity_poly.pdbx_strand_id
1 'polypeptide(L)'
;MVVAGGSKASLAGPLLRATDTNLTAPVSLLSVLPGGSFVSTTTDPLVSLTGGSHAIGTDIAIFDLAGSGTAVDPLTGQTVATDTPLTTGGGLLAADGATITTQQVLRVDAALLEASAPIVALLRGSQLTSASDAIAVSGQSRLTSHGTSLVALDASRLVVSRGALVNVTGGSGLTVTGNLLTLSNGSTLSLLNGPLLSVSGGSFASIGGALVAFGGTGGNLLSVSNNLCGGSCALFGGIPVALLNGATVANVSIADGAVKNPSLGAIKYVSPTSALVSVSGAGSKVAVGGK
;
A
#
# COMPACT_ATOMS: atom_id res chain seq x y z
N MET A 1 -3.81 17.50 10.87
CA MET A 1 -2.60 17.98 11.59
C MET A 1 -1.49 18.19 10.59
N VAL A 2 -0.75 19.29 10.69
CA VAL A 2 0.40 19.59 9.83
C VAL A 2 1.64 19.75 10.70
N VAL A 3 2.71 19.03 10.38
CA VAL A 3 4.03 19.19 11.01
C VAL A 3 4.99 19.79 9.98
N ALA A 4 5.33 21.06 10.16
CA ALA A 4 6.20 21.78 9.24
C ALA A 4 7.69 21.48 9.47
N GLY A 5 8.53 21.88 8.51
CA GLY A 5 9.99 21.77 8.62
C GLY A 5 10.53 22.40 9.90
N GLY A 6 11.44 21.69 10.58
CA GLY A 6 12.00 22.12 11.87
C GLY A 6 11.08 21.93 13.07
N SER A 7 9.84 21.47 12.86
CA SER A 7 8.88 21.19 13.95
C SER A 7 8.84 19.71 14.29
N LYS A 8 8.58 19.42 15.57
CA LYS A 8 8.33 18.07 16.06
C LYS A 8 7.01 18.00 16.82
N ALA A 9 6.23 16.98 16.50
CA ALA A 9 5.07 16.58 17.29
C ALA A 9 5.30 15.21 17.91
N SER A 10 4.98 15.06 19.19
CA SER A 10 5.11 13.80 19.91
C SER A 10 3.84 13.51 20.69
N LEU A 11 3.20 12.38 20.41
CA LEU A 11 2.01 11.90 21.12
C LEU A 11 2.30 10.60 21.85
N ALA A 12 1.73 10.43 23.04
CA ALA A 12 1.71 9.13 23.72
C ALA A 12 0.68 8.17 23.09
N GLY A 13 -0.35 8.72 22.46
CA GLY A 13 -1.51 8.00 21.93
C GLY A 13 -1.71 8.18 20.42
N PRO A 14 -2.84 7.68 19.89
CA PRO A 14 -3.19 7.85 18.49
C PRO A 14 -3.48 9.31 18.15
N LEU A 15 -3.45 9.62 16.85
CA LEU A 15 -3.81 10.95 16.34
C LEU A 15 -5.31 11.17 16.40
N LEU A 16 -6.11 10.15 16.07
CA LEU A 16 -7.56 10.28 15.99
C LEU A 16 -8.25 8.95 16.32
N ARG A 17 -9.31 9.04 17.13
CA ARG A 17 -10.35 8.02 17.23
C ARG A 17 -11.69 8.67 16.98
N ALA A 18 -12.47 8.11 16.07
CA ALA A 18 -13.82 8.57 15.77
C ALA A 18 -14.78 7.37 15.85
N THR A 19 -15.89 7.53 16.57
CA THR A 19 -16.91 6.50 16.77
C THR A 19 -18.27 7.08 16.45
N ASP A 20 -19.05 6.37 15.63
CA ASP A 20 -20.44 6.69 15.28
C ASP A 20 -20.63 8.15 14.81
N THR A 21 -19.67 8.64 14.04
CA THR A 21 -19.65 10.02 13.54
C THR A 21 -19.19 10.07 12.09
N ASN A 22 -19.48 11.19 11.43
CA ASN A 22 -19.04 11.46 10.06
C ASN A 22 -17.90 12.47 10.08
N LEU A 23 -16.86 12.21 9.30
CA LEU A 23 -15.74 13.14 9.15
C LEU A 23 -15.66 13.61 7.71
N THR A 24 -15.60 14.92 7.51
CA THR A 24 -15.34 15.52 6.20
C THR A 24 -14.09 16.38 6.32
N ALA A 25 -12.98 15.88 5.77
CA ALA A 25 -11.70 16.57 5.74
C ALA A 25 -11.07 16.36 4.36
N PRO A 26 -11.21 17.31 3.42
CA PRO A 26 -10.66 17.13 2.07
C PRO A 26 -9.13 16.96 2.05
N VAL A 27 -8.46 17.61 3.00
CA VAL A 27 -7.01 17.50 3.21
C VAL A 27 -6.62 16.30 4.08
N SER A 28 -5.33 16.06 4.23
CA SER A 28 -4.79 14.99 5.07
C SER A 28 -5.14 15.13 6.54
N LEU A 29 -5.39 13.99 7.21
CA LEU A 29 -5.49 13.94 8.67
C LEU A 29 -4.11 14.16 9.30
N LEU A 30 -3.05 13.64 8.68
CA LEU A 30 -1.66 13.94 9.01
C LEU A 30 -0.90 14.32 7.74
N SER A 31 -0.32 15.51 7.73
CA SER A 31 0.70 15.91 6.78
C SER A 31 1.99 16.23 7.53
N VAL A 32 3.08 15.57 7.15
CA VAL A 32 4.42 15.90 7.63
C VAL A 32 5.20 16.43 6.45
N LEU A 33 5.54 17.72 6.51
CA LEU A 33 6.27 18.41 5.46
C LEU A 33 7.77 18.14 5.59
N PRO A 34 8.57 18.39 4.54
CA PRO A 34 10.00 18.15 4.58
C PRO A 34 10.70 18.80 5.79
N GLY A 35 11.51 18.02 6.49
CA GLY A 35 12.19 18.43 7.73
C GLY A 35 11.32 18.42 8.99
N GLY A 36 10.05 18.02 8.90
CA GLY A 36 9.16 17.81 10.05
C GLY A 36 9.27 16.40 10.61
N SER A 37 8.88 16.20 11.88
CA SER A 37 8.84 14.88 12.51
C SER A 37 7.61 14.70 13.38
N PHE A 38 6.83 13.65 13.10
CA PHE A 38 5.74 13.20 13.94
C PHE A 38 6.11 11.86 14.58
N VAL A 39 6.02 11.79 15.91
CA VAL A 39 6.25 10.58 16.69
C VAL A 39 5.00 10.25 17.48
N SER A 40 4.54 9.00 17.40
CA SER A 40 3.58 8.46 18.35
C SER A 40 4.11 7.17 18.95
N THR A 41 4.03 7.03 20.27
CA THR A 41 4.41 5.79 20.97
C THR A 41 3.26 4.79 21.08
N THR A 42 2.11 5.05 20.45
CA THR A 42 0.99 4.13 20.49
C THR A 42 1.28 2.86 19.72
N THR A 43 0.75 1.74 20.20
CA THR A 43 0.70 0.46 19.48
C THR A 43 -0.65 0.24 18.79
N ASP A 44 -1.63 1.09 19.08
CA ASP A 44 -2.93 1.09 18.41
C ASP A 44 -2.83 1.78 17.03
N PRO A 45 -3.82 1.62 16.15
CA PRO A 45 -3.84 2.35 14.89
C PRO A 45 -3.80 3.86 15.11
N LEU A 46 -2.93 4.55 14.36
CA LEU A 46 -2.75 6.01 14.48
C LEU A 46 -4.06 6.77 14.22
N VAL A 47 -4.88 6.26 13.30
CA VAL A 47 -6.27 6.67 13.07
C VAL A 47 -7.17 5.44 13.16
N SER A 48 -8.17 5.51 14.05
CA SER A 48 -9.21 4.47 14.20
C SER A 48 -10.59 5.06 13.94
N LEU A 49 -11.36 4.44 13.04
CA LEU A 49 -12.71 4.86 12.66
C LEU A 49 -13.70 3.70 12.90
N THR A 50 -14.67 3.91 13.77
CA THR A 50 -15.70 2.91 14.10
C THR A 50 -17.08 3.44 13.72
N GLY A 51 -17.76 2.75 12.80
CA GLY A 51 -19.02 3.21 12.23
C GLY A 51 -18.89 4.50 11.41
N GLY A 52 -20.01 5.03 10.94
CA GLY A 52 -20.06 6.31 10.23
C GLY A 52 -19.62 6.29 8.76
N SER A 53 -19.74 7.46 8.13
CA SER A 53 -19.36 7.72 6.73
C SER A 53 -18.39 8.89 6.68
N HIS A 54 -17.18 8.63 6.18
CA HIS A 54 -16.06 9.57 6.16
C HIS A 54 -15.65 9.91 4.74
N ALA A 55 -15.46 11.19 4.48
CA ALA A 55 -14.78 11.73 3.31
C ALA A 55 -13.50 12.43 3.79
N ILE A 56 -12.39 11.70 3.81
CA ILE A 56 -11.12 12.15 4.41
C ILE A 56 -9.98 12.00 3.41
N GLY A 57 -9.10 13.00 3.33
CA GLY A 57 -8.00 13.01 2.36
C GLY A 57 -8.49 12.93 0.91
N THR A 58 -9.64 13.51 0.57
CA THR A 58 -10.24 13.44 -0.78
C THR A 58 -9.50 14.26 -1.83
N ASP A 59 -8.60 15.16 -1.43
CA ASP A 59 -7.78 15.96 -2.36
C ASP A 59 -6.34 15.44 -2.48
N ILE A 60 -5.83 14.74 -1.46
CA ILE A 60 -4.42 14.29 -1.39
C ILE A 60 -4.34 12.83 -0.92
N ALA A 61 -4.16 12.62 0.38
CA ALA A 61 -4.06 11.32 1.03
C ALA A 61 -4.48 11.47 2.49
N ILE A 62 -4.92 10.40 3.16
CA ILE A 62 -5.20 10.45 4.61
C ILE A 62 -3.90 10.78 5.38
N PHE A 63 -2.81 10.12 5.00
CA PHE A 63 -1.45 10.37 5.48
C PHE A 63 -0.56 10.82 4.33
N ASP A 64 0.01 12.02 4.47
CA ASP A 64 0.92 12.61 3.51
C ASP A 64 2.28 12.88 4.17
N LEU A 65 3.28 12.09 3.77
CA LEU A 65 4.60 12.08 4.41
C LEU A 65 5.65 12.50 3.40
N ALA A 66 6.32 13.61 3.67
CA ALA A 66 7.36 14.16 2.81
C ALA A 66 8.67 14.35 3.56
N GLY A 67 9.77 13.99 2.93
CA GLY A 67 11.13 14.33 3.34
C GLY A 67 11.82 15.22 2.32
N SER A 68 13.07 15.57 2.61
CA SER A 68 13.97 16.32 1.71
C SER A 68 15.39 15.78 1.72
N GLY A 69 15.78 15.09 2.80
CA GLY A 69 17.09 14.46 2.91
C GLY A 69 17.18 13.24 2.01
N THR A 70 18.22 13.21 1.18
CA THR A 70 18.63 11.99 0.46
C THR A 70 20.15 11.81 0.61
N ALA A 71 20.60 10.56 0.60
CA ALA A 71 22.02 10.22 0.61
C ALA A 71 22.27 9.01 -0.28
N VAL A 72 23.49 8.88 -0.80
CA VAL A 72 23.91 7.64 -1.47
C VAL A 72 24.09 6.56 -0.40
N ASP A 73 23.28 5.50 -0.49
CA ASP A 73 23.46 4.29 0.29
C ASP A 73 24.80 3.65 -0.11
N PRO A 74 25.79 3.60 0.79
CA PRO A 74 27.12 3.10 0.47
C PRO A 74 27.14 1.59 0.14
N LEU A 75 26.10 0.84 0.54
CA LEU A 75 25.99 -0.58 0.28
C LEU A 75 25.44 -0.87 -1.11
N THR A 76 24.48 -0.06 -1.57
CA THR A 76 23.79 -0.29 -2.85
C THR A 76 24.18 0.69 -3.95
N GLY A 77 24.86 1.79 -3.62
CA GLY A 77 25.18 2.89 -4.52
C GLY A 77 23.96 3.72 -4.95
N GLN A 78 22.78 3.46 -4.38
CA GLN A 78 21.55 4.17 -4.73
C GLN A 78 21.36 5.40 -3.86
N THR A 79 20.89 6.51 -4.44
CA THR A 79 20.39 7.64 -3.64
C THR A 79 19.05 7.27 -3.02
N VAL A 80 18.95 7.38 -1.70
CA VAL A 80 17.78 7.01 -0.88
C VAL A 80 17.41 8.14 0.07
N ALA A 81 16.12 8.23 0.41
CA ALA A 81 15.64 9.11 1.45
C ALA A 81 16.33 8.84 2.81
N THR A 82 16.56 9.87 3.60
CA THR A 82 17.12 9.76 4.96
C THR A 82 16.17 10.21 6.05
N ASP A 83 15.11 10.93 5.69
CA ASP A 83 14.19 11.52 6.65
C ASP A 83 13.13 10.49 7.09
N THR A 84 12.84 10.43 8.39
CA THR A 84 11.78 9.59 8.99
C THR A 84 10.64 10.49 9.51
N PRO A 85 9.79 11.03 8.62
CA PRO A 85 8.76 11.99 9.01
C PRO A 85 7.70 11.41 9.96
N LEU A 86 7.51 10.10 9.96
CA LEU A 86 6.58 9.40 10.83
C LEU A 86 7.28 8.23 11.54
N THR A 87 7.17 8.21 12.86
CA THR A 87 7.47 7.02 13.68
C THR A 87 6.25 6.66 14.51
N THR A 88 5.77 5.42 14.37
CA THR A 88 4.65 4.90 15.18
C THR A 88 4.85 3.41 15.49
N GLY A 89 4.34 2.97 16.64
CA GLY A 89 4.42 1.57 17.06
C GLY A 89 3.26 0.69 16.55
N GLY A 90 2.21 1.30 15.99
CA GLY A 90 1.00 0.63 15.52
C GLY A 90 0.76 0.76 14.01
N GLY A 91 -0.44 0.36 13.57
CA GLY A 91 -0.87 0.54 12.18
C GLY A 91 -1.21 2.00 11.87
N LEU A 92 -1.42 2.35 10.60
CA LEU A 92 -1.82 3.73 10.25
C LEU A 92 -3.32 3.92 10.32
N LEU A 93 -4.07 3.21 9.47
CA LEU A 93 -5.53 3.28 9.41
C LEU A 93 -6.16 1.96 9.84
N ALA A 94 -7.04 2.02 10.83
CA ALA A 94 -8.01 0.96 11.08
C ALA A 94 -9.44 1.49 10.94
N ALA A 95 -10.26 0.73 10.23
CA ALA A 95 -11.68 0.99 10.08
C ALA A 95 -12.48 -0.21 10.57
N ASP A 96 -13.59 0.04 11.24
CA ASP A 96 -14.46 -0.98 11.79
C ASP A 96 -15.94 -0.62 11.59
N GLY A 97 -16.62 -1.35 10.69
CA GLY A 97 -17.98 -1.00 10.26
C GLY A 97 -18.12 0.39 9.62
N ALA A 98 -17.01 1.04 9.22
CA ALA A 98 -17.00 2.41 8.72
C ALA A 98 -16.95 2.44 7.18
N THR A 99 -17.52 3.50 6.59
CA THR A 99 -17.38 3.78 5.15
C THR A 99 -16.44 4.96 4.93
N ILE A 100 -15.44 4.82 4.06
CA ILE A 100 -14.38 5.82 3.83
C ILE A 100 -14.25 6.08 2.33
N THR A 101 -14.26 7.35 1.94
CA THR A 101 -13.84 7.81 0.61
C THR A 101 -12.60 8.69 0.77
N THR A 102 -11.58 8.43 -0.04
CA THR A 102 -10.30 9.15 -0.02
C THR A 102 -9.70 9.24 -1.43
N GLN A 103 -8.75 10.15 -1.63
CA GLN A 103 -7.92 10.17 -2.82
C GLN A 103 -6.87 9.04 -2.78
N GLN A 104 -6.14 8.93 -1.67
CA GLN A 104 -5.20 7.86 -1.35
C GLN A 104 -5.21 7.60 0.17
N VAL A 105 -4.79 6.43 0.64
CA VAL A 105 -4.62 6.21 2.08
C VAL A 105 -3.28 6.79 2.53
N LEU A 106 -2.20 6.45 1.83
CA LEU A 106 -0.84 6.84 2.20
C LEU A 106 -0.08 7.36 0.97
N ARG A 107 0.58 8.50 1.11
CA ARG A 107 1.60 9.00 0.21
C ARG A 107 2.92 9.19 0.96
N VAL A 108 4.00 8.61 0.45
CA VAL A 108 5.37 8.75 0.96
C VAL A 108 6.24 9.29 -0.16
N ASP A 109 6.82 10.47 0.04
CA ASP A 109 7.66 11.14 -0.95
C ASP A 109 8.98 11.59 -0.34
N ALA A 110 10.10 11.18 -0.93
CA ALA A 110 11.45 11.39 -0.39
C ALA A 110 11.60 11.11 1.11
N ALA A 111 10.96 10.03 1.60
CA ALA A 111 10.92 9.69 3.02
C ALA A 111 11.11 8.19 3.31
N LEU A 112 11.49 7.90 4.55
CA LEU A 112 11.56 6.57 5.12
C LEU A 112 10.34 6.33 6.04
N LEU A 113 9.66 5.20 5.84
CA LEU A 113 8.58 4.75 6.71
C LEU A 113 8.77 3.27 7.05
N GLU A 114 8.82 3.01 8.35
CA GLU A 114 8.86 1.66 8.92
C GLU A 114 7.52 1.38 9.61
N ALA A 115 6.84 0.31 9.21
CA ALA A 115 5.55 -0.09 9.75
C ALA A 115 5.64 -1.49 10.39
N SER A 116 5.27 -1.59 11.67
CA SER A 116 5.23 -2.86 12.41
C SER A 116 3.89 -3.60 12.27
N ALA A 117 2.85 -2.92 11.81
CA ALA A 117 1.49 -3.40 11.64
C ALA A 117 0.94 -2.94 10.27
N PRO A 118 -0.24 -3.42 9.83
CA PRO A 118 -0.80 -3.02 8.54
C PRO A 118 -0.92 -1.50 8.41
N ILE A 119 -0.62 -0.98 7.22
CA ILE A 119 -0.91 0.41 6.87
C ILE A 119 -2.43 0.61 6.83
N VAL A 120 -3.16 -0.40 6.36
CA VAL A 120 -4.63 -0.39 6.29
C VAL A 120 -5.18 -1.70 6.85
N ALA A 121 -6.06 -1.59 7.84
CA ALA A 121 -6.88 -2.68 8.35
C ALA A 121 -8.36 -2.31 8.24
N LEU A 122 -9.14 -3.08 7.50
CA LEU A 122 -10.60 -2.89 7.38
C LEU A 122 -11.30 -4.09 8.01
N LEU A 123 -12.16 -3.82 8.99
CA LEU A 123 -12.78 -4.83 9.83
C LEU A 123 -14.31 -4.73 9.79
N ARG A 124 -14.98 -5.86 10.01
CA ARG A 124 -16.41 -5.97 10.37
C ARG A 124 -17.35 -5.13 9.50
N GLY A 125 -17.27 -5.30 8.18
CA GLY A 125 -18.16 -4.62 7.24
C GLY A 125 -17.66 -3.26 6.78
N SER A 126 -16.40 -2.91 7.04
CA SER A 126 -15.81 -1.66 6.58
C SER A 126 -15.73 -1.59 5.05
N GLN A 127 -15.86 -0.37 4.52
CA GLN A 127 -15.77 -0.09 3.10
C GLN A 127 -14.83 1.09 2.87
N LEU A 128 -13.80 0.92 2.04
CA LEU A 128 -12.91 2.01 1.64
C LEU A 128 -12.90 2.14 0.12
N THR A 129 -13.02 3.36 -0.37
CA THR A 129 -12.83 3.70 -1.80
C THR A 129 -11.70 4.71 -1.94
N SER A 130 -10.64 4.36 -2.66
CA SER A 130 -9.60 5.28 -3.11
C SER A 130 -9.85 5.72 -4.55
N ALA A 131 -9.66 7.01 -4.84
CA ALA A 131 -9.85 7.56 -6.19
C ALA A 131 -8.61 7.38 -7.10
N SER A 132 -7.43 7.15 -6.50
CA SER A 132 -6.16 6.78 -7.16
C SER A 132 -5.48 5.64 -6.38
N ASP A 133 -4.17 5.45 -6.55
CA ASP A 133 -3.39 4.44 -5.82
C ASP A 133 -3.71 4.48 -4.33
N ALA A 134 -3.98 3.34 -3.70
CA ALA A 134 -4.28 3.36 -2.25
C ALA A 134 -3.02 3.73 -1.44
N ILE A 135 -1.85 3.24 -1.85
CA ILE A 135 -0.55 3.57 -1.26
C ILE A 135 0.42 3.97 -2.38
N ALA A 136 1.00 5.17 -2.29
CA ALA A 136 2.02 5.65 -3.21
C ALA A 136 3.35 5.88 -2.48
N VAL A 137 4.44 5.37 -3.07
CA VAL A 137 5.82 5.50 -2.59
C VAL A 137 6.68 6.06 -3.72
N SER A 138 7.17 7.29 -3.58
CA SER A 138 7.85 8.06 -4.64
C SER A 138 9.09 8.80 -4.14
N GLY A 139 9.82 9.42 -5.07
CA GLY A 139 10.91 10.34 -4.72
C GLY A 139 12.05 9.69 -3.96
N GLN A 140 12.46 8.47 -4.33
CA GLN A 140 13.52 7.71 -3.66
C GLN A 140 13.18 7.29 -2.21
N SER A 141 11.89 7.24 -1.88
CA SER A 141 11.40 6.78 -0.58
C SER A 141 11.74 5.32 -0.31
N ARG A 142 11.67 4.92 0.96
CA ARG A 142 11.62 3.51 1.38
C ARG A 142 10.45 3.29 2.32
N LEU A 143 9.61 2.32 1.98
CA LEU A 143 8.58 1.79 2.86
C LEU A 143 8.95 0.36 3.21
N THR A 144 9.19 0.10 4.49
CA THR A 144 9.38 -1.25 5.01
C THR A 144 8.21 -1.60 5.93
N SER A 145 7.64 -2.78 5.74
CA SER A 145 6.56 -3.31 6.57
C SER A 145 6.96 -4.65 7.16
N HIS A 146 7.02 -4.71 8.49
CA HIS A 146 7.28 -5.92 9.27
C HIS A 146 6.01 -6.65 9.71
N GLY A 147 4.84 -6.07 9.46
CA GLY A 147 3.55 -6.70 9.76
C GLY A 147 3.29 -7.98 8.94
N THR A 148 2.33 -8.78 9.40
CA THR A 148 1.86 -9.99 8.67
C THR A 148 1.29 -9.65 7.30
N SER A 149 0.74 -8.44 7.13
CA SER A 149 0.32 -7.90 5.85
C SER A 149 0.43 -6.38 5.80
N LEU A 150 0.70 -5.82 4.63
CA LEU A 150 0.68 -4.37 4.42
C LEU A 150 -0.76 -3.83 4.44
N VAL A 151 -1.68 -4.54 3.77
CA VAL A 151 -3.11 -4.27 3.75
C VAL A 151 -3.89 -5.52 4.17
N ALA A 152 -4.82 -5.39 5.10
CA ALA A 152 -5.62 -6.49 5.61
C ALA A 152 -7.12 -6.13 5.63
N LEU A 153 -7.95 -7.00 5.06
CA LEU A 153 -9.41 -6.90 5.11
C LEU A 153 -9.99 -8.14 5.80
N ASP A 154 -10.94 -7.91 6.70
CA ASP A 154 -11.74 -8.94 7.36
C ASP A 154 -13.23 -8.58 7.28
N ALA A 155 -14.01 -9.42 6.61
CA ALA A 155 -15.41 -9.19 6.26
C ALA A 155 -15.65 -7.78 5.69
N SER A 156 -14.74 -7.28 4.85
CA SER A 156 -14.68 -5.87 4.45
C SER A 156 -14.40 -5.68 2.95
N ARG A 157 -14.54 -4.45 2.45
CA ARG A 157 -14.38 -4.12 1.03
C ARG A 157 -13.43 -2.96 0.81
N LEU A 158 -12.56 -3.08 -0.19
CA LEU A 158 -11.70 -2.01 -0.69
C LEU A 158 -11.89 -1.87 -2.20
N VAL A 159 -12.05 -0.64 -2.67
CA VAL A 159 -12.11 -0.31 -4.09
C VAL A 159 -11.00 0.69 -4.40
N VAL A 160 -10.19 0.38 -5.41
CA VAL A 160 -9.23 1.31 -6.01
C VAL A 160 -9.77 1.69 -7.38
N SER A 161 -10.25 2.92 -7.48
CA SER A 161 -10.98 3.38 -8.68
C SER A 161 -10.04 3.53 -9.89
N ARG A 162 -8.81 3.99 -9.64
CA ARG A 162 -7.75 4.15 -10.65
C ARG A 162 -6.41 3.88 -9.98
N GLY A 163 -5.44 3.38 -10.74
CA GLY A 163 -4.13 3.09 -10.18
C GLY A 163 -4.07 1.75 -9.44
N ALA A 164 -3.00 1.55 -8.68
CA ALA A 164 -2.67 0.30 -8.01
C ALA A 164 -3.09 0.26 -6.54
N LEU A 165 -3.14 -0.93 -5.93
CA LEU A 165 -3.18 -0.98 -4.46
C LEU A 165 -1.90 -0.34 -3.89
N VAL A 166 -0.75 -0.70 -4.45
CA VAL A 166 0.55 -0.09 -4.10
C VAL A 166 1.32 0.29 -5.36
N ASN A 167 1.76 1.55 -5.42
CA ASN A 167 2.55 2.09 -6.53
C ASN A 167 3.91 2.59 -6.01
N VAL A 168 5.00 2.07 -6.57
CA VAL A 168 6.38 2.34 -6.16
C VAL A 168 7.17 2.92 -7.34
N THR A 169 7.57 4.19 -7.26
CA THR A 169 8.09 4.95 -8.40
C THR A 169 9.29 5.83 -8.04
N GLY A 170 10.01 6.36 -9.03
CA GLY A 170 11.07 7.34 -8.82
C GLY A 170 12.25 6.85 -7.97
N GLY A 171 12.75 5.63 -8.23
CA GLY A 171 13.87 5.03 -7.50
C GLY A 171 13.54 4.62 -6.06
N SER A 172 12.25 4.46 -5.74
CA SER A 172 11.79 4.09 -4.39
C SER A 172 11.86 2.59 -4.14
N GLY A 173 11.75 2.21 -2.87
CA GLY A 173 11.77 0.81 -2.43
C GLY A 173 10.56 0.47 -1.57
N LEU A 174 9.99 -0.70 -1.81
CA LEU A 174 9.01 -1.34 -0.94
C LEU A 174 9.57 -2.67 -0.45
N THR A 175 9.61 -2.86 0.87
CA THR A 175 9.95 -4.15 1.48
C THR A 175 8.80 -4.56 2.40
N VAL A 176 8.26 -5.76 2.21
CA VAL A 176 7.21 -6.31 3.08
C VAL A 176 7.67 -7.68 3.55
N THR A 177 7.83 -7.88 4.85
CA THR A 177 8.22 -9.18 5.42
C THR A 177 7.07 -10.19 5.28
N GLY A 178 5.84 -9.75 5.51
CA GLY A 178 4.62 -10.55 5.36
C GLY A 178 4.03 -10.51 3.94
N ASN A 179 2.70 -10.60 3.86
CA ASN A 179 1.97 -10.53 2.59
C ASN A 179 1.73 -9.08 2.16
N LEU A 180 1.59 -8.82 0.86
CA LEU A 180 1.16 -7.50 0.40
C LEU A 180 -0.31 -7.24 0.79
N LEU A 181 -1.18 -8.21 0.52
CA LEU A 181 -2.61 -8.16 0.81
C LEU A 181 -3.08 -9.43 1.52
N THR A 182 -3.91 -9.29 2.55
CA THR A 182 -4.73 -10.37 3.10
C THR A 182 -6.22 -10.06 2.98
N LEU A 183 -7.00 -11.02 2.49
CA LEU A 183 -8.47 -10.97 2.42
C LEU A 183 -9.05 -12.14 3.23
N SER A 184 -9.86 -11.83 4.25
CA SER A 184 -10.46 -12.82 5.15
C SER A 184 -11.98 -12.69 5.24
N ASN A 185 -12.65 -13.81 5.49
CA ASN A 185 -14.09 -13.89 5.83
C ASN A 185 -15.00 -13.17 4.81
N GLY A 186 -14.85 -13.48 3.52
CA GLY A 186 -15.65 -12.91 2.45
C GLY A 186 -15.23 -11.49 2.03
N SER A 187 -13.99 -11.10 2.33
CA SER A 187 -13.49 -9.77 1.96
C SER A 187 -13.25 -9.63 0.47
N THR A 188 -13.42 -8.40 -0.04
CA THR A 188 -13.22 -8.11 -1.47
C THR A 188 -12.31 -6.90 -1.71
N LEU A 189 -11.36 -7.04 -2.64
CA LEU A 189 -10.65 -5.91 -3.26
C LEU A 189 -11.03 -5.83 -4.74
N SER A 190 -11.45 -4.64 -5.20
CA SER A 190 -11.68 -4.36 -6.62
C SER A 190 -10.72 -3.28 -7.12
N LEU A 191 -9.90 -3.64 -8.09
CA LEU A 191 -9.00 -2.74 -8.81
C LEU A 191 -9.65 -2.42 -10.15
N LEU A 192 -10.24 -1.23 -10.29
CA LEU A 192 -11.09 -0.92 -11.45
C LEU A 192 -10.30 -0.51 -12.68
N ASN A 193 -9.12 0.10 -12.48
CA ASN A 193 -8.21 0.49 -13.55
C ASN A 193 -6.75 0.50 -13.07
N GLY A 194 -6.23 -0.68 -12.70
CA GLY A 194 -4.82 -0.85 -12.36
C GLY A 194 -4.47 -2.21 -11.74
N PRO A 195 -3.17 -2.43 -11.46
CA PRO A 195 -2.65 -3.68 -10.92
C PRO A 195 -2.68 -3.69 -9.38
N LEU A 196 -2.41 -4.82 -8.75
CA LEU A 196 -2.21 -4.87 -7.29
C LEU A 196 -0.92 -4.14 -6.90
N LEU A 197 0.15 -4.38 -7.65
CA LEU A 197 1.47 -3.78 -7.43
C LEU A 197 1.99 -3.17 -8.73
N SER A 198 2.39 -1.91 -8.69
CA SER A 198 3.05 -1.20 -9.79
C SER A 198 4.45 -0.77 -9.34
N VAL A 199 5.48 -1.13 -10.12
CA VAL A 199 6.88 -0.75 -9.86
C VAL A 199 7.50 -0.14 -11.11
N SER A 200 7.97 1.09 -11.01
CA SER A 200 8.52 1.81 -12.16
C SER A 200 9.65 2.79 -11.80
N GLY A 201 10.29 3.38 -12.81
CA GLY A 201 11.27 4.46 -12.61
C GLY A 201 12.52 4.04 -11.83
N GLY A 202 12.98 2.80 -12.03
CA GLY A 202 14.15 2.26 -11.31
C GLY A 202 13.85 1.80 -9.88
N SER A 203 12.58 1.80 -9.46
CA SER A 203 12.16 1.33 -8.13
C SER A 203 12.24 -0.18 -7.96
N PHE A 204 12.17 -0.65 -6.72
CA PHE A 204 12.04 -2.08 -6.41
C PHE A 204 10.93 -2.39 -5.41
N ALA A 205 10.39 -3.60 -5.47
CA ALA A 205 9.53 -4.17 -4.45
C ALA A 205 9.99 -5.59 -4.08
N SER A 206 10.06 -5.88 -2.79
CA SER A 206 10.40 -7.20 -2.23
C SER A 206 9.34 -7.62 -1.23
N ILE A 207 8.58 -8.67 -1.54
CA ILE A 207 7.51 -9.22 -0.71
C ILE A 207 7.93 -10.60 -0.21
N GLY A 208 8.27 -10.72 1.08
CA GLY A 208 8.71 -11.98 1.70
C GLY A 208 7.59 -13.00 1.88
N GLY A 209 6.33 -12.55 1.97
CA GLY A 209 5.15 -13.41 1.95
C GLY A 209 4.55 -13.58 0.56
N ALA A 210 3.21 -13.55 0.49
CA ALA A 210 2.46 -13.64 -0.76
C ALA A 210 2.07 -12.24 -1.28
N LEU A 211 1.80 -12.13 -2.58
CA LEU A 211 1.07 -10.96 -3.10
C LEU A 211 -0.34 -10.92 -2.51
N VAL A 212 -1.01 -12.07 -2.45
CA VAL A 212 -2.36 -12.20 -1.89
C VAL A 212 -2.42 -13.43 -0.99
N ALA A 213 -2.90 -13.26 0.23
CA ALA A 213 -3.26 -14.36 1.10
C ALA A 213 -4.77 -14.35 1.38
N PHE A 214 -5.41 -15.48 1.12
CA PHE A 214 -6.80 -15.69 1.51
C PHE A 214 -6.88 -16.36 2.89
N GLY A 215 -7.81 -15.91 3.72
CA GLY A 215 -7.99 -16.41 5.08
C GLY A 215 -9.45 -16.56 5.50
N GLY A 216 -9.65 -17.04 6.73
CA GLY A 216 -10.96 -17.16 7.34
C GLY A 216 -11.84 -18.25 6.72
N THR A 217 -13.14 -17.97 6.62
CA THR A 217 -14.17 -18.95 6.20
C THR A 217 -14.34 -19.09 4.68
N GLY A 218 -13.60 -18.35 3.87
CA GLY A 218 -13.68 -18.39 2.41
C GLY A 218 -14.52 -17.27 1.79
N GLY A 219 -14.82 -17.38 0.49
CA GLY A 219 -15.62 -16.39 -0.27
C GLY A 219 -14.89 -15.09 -0.60
N ASN A 220 -13.56 -15.04 -0.39
CA ASN A 220 -12.77 -13.85 -0.64
C ASN A 220 -12.58 -13.62 -2.16
N LEU A 221 -12.52 -12.36 -2.58
CA LEU A 221 -12.38 -12.02 -4.00
C LEU A 221 -11.43 -10.84 -4.23
N LEU A 222 -10.43 -11.03 -5.08
CA LEU A 222 -9.69 -9.95 -5.71
C LEU A 222 -10.13 -9.84 -7.17
N SER A 223 -10.74 -8.72 -7.56
CA SER A 223 -11.08 -8.43 -8.96
C SER A 223 -10.08 -7.43 -9.54
N VAL A 224 -9.49 -7.76 -10.69
CA VAL A 224 -8.47 -6.96 -11.37
C VAL A 224 -8.93 -6.59 -12.77
N SER A 225 -9.13 -5.29 -12.98
CA SER A 225 -9.51 -4.71 -14.27
C SER A 225 -8.41 -3.76 -14.73
N ASN A 226 -7.67 -4.16 -15.75
CA ASN A 226 -6.76 -3.31 -16.50
C ASN A 226 -6.42 -3.97 -17.85
N ASN A 227 -5.70 -3.25 -18.72
CA ASN A 227 -5.28 -3.74 -20.04
C ASN A 227 -3.77 -3.55 -20.25
N LEU A 228 -2.97 -3.84 -19.22
CA LEU A 228 -1.55 -3.43 -19.20
C LEU A 228 -0.65 -4.28 -20.10
N CYS A 229 -1.02 -5.52 -20.41
CA CYS A 229 -0.11 -6.43 -21.11
C CYS A 229 -0.07 -6.22 -22.64
N GLY A 230 -0.88 -5.31 -23.21
CA GLY A 230 -0.96 -5.06 -24.67
C GLY A 230 -1.38 -6.26 -25.54
N GLY A 231 -1.55 -7.41 -24.91
CA GLY A 231 -1.74 -8.76 -25.46
C GLY A 231 -1.73 -9.74 -24.27
N SER A 232 -1.00 -10.85 -24.35
CA SER A 232 -0.87 -11.78 -23.22
C SER A 232 0.19 -11.29 -22.22
N CYS A 233 -0.12 -11.39 -20.92
CA CYS A 233 0.85 -11.11 -19.87
C CYS A 233 1.96 -12.16 -19.81
N ALA A 234 3.15 -11.75 -19.37
CA ALA A 234 4.16 -12.69 -18.93
C ALA A 234 3.68 -13.36 -17.62
N LEU A 235 3.92 -14.66 -17.48
CA LEU A 235 3.47 -15.42 -16.30
C LEU A 235 4.67 -15.79 -15.43
N PHE A 236 4.56 -15.53 -14.13
CA PHE A 236 5.56 -15.92 -13.12
C PHE A 236 4.83 -16.56 -11.94
N GLY A 237 5.06 -17.85 -11.67
CA GLY A 237 4.30 -18.58 -10.62
C GLY A 237 2.78 -18.52 -10.82
N GLY A 238 2.32 -18.46 -12.09
CA GLY A 238 0.91 -18.28 -12.44
C GLY A 238 0.38 -16.84 -12.31
N ILE A 239 1.21 -15.87 -11.92
CA ILE A 239 0.84 -14.46 -11.81
C ILE A 239 1.01 -13.73 -13.15
N PRO A 240 -0.03 -13.06 -13.68
CA PRO A 240 0.08 -12.18 -14.83
C PRO A 240 0.85 -10.90 -14.50
N VAL A 241 1.94 -10.67 -15.21
CA VAL A 241 2.81 -9.50 -15.07
C VAL A 241 2.93 -8.75 -16.39
N ALA A 242 2.69 -7.44 -16.35
CA ALA A 242 2.98 -6.53 -17.45
C ALA A 242 4.44 -6.08 -17.38
N LEU A 243 5.21 -6.33 -18.44
CA LEU A 243 6.58 -5.84 -18.61
C LEU A 243 6.55 -4.68 -19.60
N LEU A 244 6.90 -3.49 -19.13
CA LEU A 244 6.73 -2.23 -19.87
C LEU A 244 8.05 -1.46 -19.98
N ASN A 245 8.16 -0.60 -20.99
CA ASN A 245 9.22 0.41 -21.12
C ASN A 245 10.65 -0.14 -20.91
N GLY A 246 10.95 -1.31 -21.49
CA GLY A 246 12.27 -1.94 -21.38
C GLY A 246 12.46 -2.85 -20.17
N ALA A 247 11.42 -3.09 -19.35
CA ALA A 247 11.43 -4.19 -18.40
C ALA A 247 11.46 -5.55 -19.14
N THR A 248 12.17 -6.51 -18.57
CA THR A 248 12.39 -7.86 -19.11
C THR A 248 12.05 -8.89 -18.04
N VAL A 249 12.11 -10.17 -18.39
CA VAL A 249 11.88 -11.26 -17.42
C VAL A 249 12.89 -11.25 -16.25
N ALA A 250 14.10 -10.72 -16.47
CA ALA A 250 15.12 -10.61 -15.42
C ALA A 250 14.77 -9.59 -14.32
N ASN A 251 13.78 -8.72 -14.57
CA ASN A 251 13.29 -7.76 -13.61
C ASN A 251 12.34 -8.38 -12.57
N VAL A 252 11.90 -9.63 -12.79
CA VAL A 252 10.82 -10.24 -12.00
C VAL A 252 11.23 -11.61 -11.51
N SER A 253 11.10 -11.81 -10.20
CA SER A 253 11.21 -13.11 -9.55
C SER A 253 9.98 -13.32 -8.68
N ILE A 254 9.05 -14.16 -9.13
CA ILE A 254 7.85 -14.52 -8.36
C ILE A 254 7.83 -16.04 -8.26
N ALA A 255 8.07 -16.54 -7.06
CA ALA A 255 8.05 -17.96 -6.77
C ALA A 255 6.62 -18.51 -6.65
N ASP A 256 6.50 -19.84 -6.62
CA ASP A 256 5.28 -20.51 -6.22
C ASP A 256 4.88 -20.06 -4.80
N GLY A 257 3.57 -19.89 -4.56
CA GLY A 257 3.05 -19.37 -3.28
C GLY A 257 2.84 -17.85 -3.23
N ALA A 258 2.99 -17.15 -4.36
CA ALA A 258 2.57 -15.75 -4.51
C ALA A 258 1.06 -15.53 -4.22
N VAL A 259 0.26 -16.59 -4.29
CA VAL A 259 -1.11 -16.67 -3.75
C VAL A 259 -1.17 -17.75 -2.68
N LYS A 260 -1.56 -17.38 -1.45
CA LYS A 260 -1.75 -18.31 -0.33
C LYS A 260 -3.23 -18.68 -0.16
N ASN A 261 -3.46 -19.97 0.14
CA ASN A 261 -4.77 -20.57 0.38
C ASN A 261 -5.80 -20.29 -0.75
N PRO A 262 -5.48 -20.63 -2.02
CA PRO A 262 -6.37 -20.34 -3.15
C PRO A 262 -7.73 -21.07 -3.08
N SER A 263 -7.94 -22.00 -2.15
CA SER A 263 -9.27 -22.58 -1.89
C SER A 263 -10.21 -21.65 -1.10
N LEU A 264 -9.68 -20.62 -0.44
CA LEU A 264 -10.46 -19.67 0.38
C LEU A 264 -10.82 -18.39 -0.39
N GLY A 265 -10.41 -18.26 -1.65
CA GLY A 265 -10.73 -17.09 -2.45
C GLY A 265 -10.28 -17.19 -3.88
N ALA A 266 -10.68 -16.23 -4.70
CA ALA A 266 -10.34 -16.19 -6.12
C ALA A 266 -9.71 -14.85 -6.50
N ILE A 267 -8.81 -14.90 -7.49
CA ILE A 267 -8.38 -13.72 -8.23
C ILE A 267 -9.09 -13.76 -9.58
N LYS A 268 -9.95 -12.77 -9.84
CA LYS A 268 -10.68 -12.61 -11.09
C LYS A 268 -9.99 -11.55 -11.95
N TYR A 269 -9.41 -11.99 -13.06
CA TYR A 269 -8.93 -11.10 -14.12
C TYR A 269 -10.09 -10.79 -15.07
N VAL A 270 -10.37 -9.52 -15.33
CA VAL A 270 -11.50 -9.11 -16.16
C VAL A 270 -11.23 -9.36 -17.65
N SER A 271 -9.96 -9.38 -18.05
CA SER A 271 -9.52 -9.72 -19.42
C SER A 271 -8.24 -10.57 -19.40
N PRO A 272 -7.90 -11.25 -20.51
CA PRO A 272 -6.60 -11.94 -20.68
C PRO A 272 -5.39 -11.01 -20.62
N THR A 273 -5.61 -9.71 -20.81
CA THR A 273 -4.61 -8.64 -20.81
C THR A 273 -4.46 -7.97 -19.44
N SER A 274 -5.24 -8.38 -18.45
CA SER A 274 -5.21 -7.85 -17.08
C SER A 274 -3.97 -8.37 -16.34
N ALA A 275 -3.14 -7.45 -15.86
CA ALA A 275 -1.96 -7.76 -15.07
C ALA A 275 -2.24 -7.61 -13.57
N LEU A 276 -1.78 -8.54 -12.74
CA LEU A 276 -1.76 -8.37 -11.29
C LEU A 276 -0.59 -7.48 -10.84
N VAL A 277 0.53 -7.56 -11.55
CA VAL A 277 1.74 -6.77 -11.28
C VAL A 277 2.16 -6.05 -12.55
N SER A 278 2.62 -4.80 -12.41
CA SER A 278 3.22 -4.03 -13.49
C SER A 278 4.66 -3.68 -13.15
N VAL A 279 5.58 -3.97 -14.06
CA VAL A 279 7.00 -3.59 -13.95
C VAL A 279 7.39 -2.79 -15.18
N SER A 280 7.84 -1.56 -14.96
CA SER A 280 8.14 -0.61 -16.03
C SER A 280 9.54 -0.02 -15.90
N GLY A 281 10.37 -0.22 -16.92
CA GLY A 281 11.75 0.28 -16.95
C GLY A 281 12.79 -0.81 -16.63
N ALA A 282 13.91 -0.79 -17.36
CA ALA A 282 14.98 -1.79 -17.22
C ALA A 282 15.62 -1.85 -15.82
N GLY A 283 15.55 -0.75 -15.06
CA GLY A 283 16.07 -0.68 -13.69
C GLY A 283 15.09 -1.15 -12.61
N SER A 284 13.81 -1.34 -12.94
CA SER A 284 12.78 -1.67 -11.94
C SER A 284 12.77 -3.17 -11.61
N LYS A 285 12.51 -3.54 -10.35
CA LYS A 285 12.57 -4.95 -9.91
C LYS A 285 11.43 -5.36 -8.99
N VAL A 286 10.94 -6.58 -9.16
CA VAL A 286 9.97 -7.21 -8.26
C VAL A 286 10.49 -8.58 -7.81
N ALA A 287 10.47 -8.81 -6.51
CA ALA A 287 10.71 -10.11 -5.89
C ALA A 287 9.53 -10.47 -4.98
N VAL A 288 9.00 -11.69 -5.11
CA VAL A 288 7.92 -12.23 -4.28
C VAL A 288 8.26 -13.65 -3.87
N GLY A 289 8.10 -13.93 -2.57
CA GLY A 289 8.40 -15.21 -1.94
C GLY A 289 9.51 -15.05 -0.90
N GLY A 290 9.48 -15.91 0.11
CA GLY A 290 10.54 -15.97 1.12
C GLY A 290 11.85 -16.42 0.47
N LYS A 291 12.95 -15.72 0.77
CA LYS A 291 14.27 -16.35 0.67
C LYS A 291 14.37 -17.45 1.72
#